data_AF-A0A7S2R1L0-F1
#
_entry.id   AF-A0A7S2R1L0-F1
#
_cell.length_a   1.000
_cell.length_b   1.000
_cell.length_c   1.000
_cell.angle_alpha   90.00
_cell.angle_beta   90.00
_cell.angle_gamma   90.00
#
_symmetry.space_group_name_H-M   'P 1'
#
loop_
_entity.id
_entity.type
_entity.pdbx_description
1 polymer ?
#
loop_
_entity_poly.entity_id
_entity_poly.type
_entity_poly.pdbx_seq_one_letter_code
_entity_poly.pdbx_strand_id
1 'polypeptide(L)'
;QIRFIKKKLNHFPRHEIPVIDAQEALSLDGSLAIFLKSFSVFIGLEKEYGSKEFLPSVRSGLEMSIISLASMAIKRPLPQALAQSAPKVSSAKKNVSNGYLLPLNGLITKGSDKFPHKSVTSRKRREDDGGAYFSFPSMKIKIGHDQPMDDASLVRSVIIEG
;
A
#
# COMPACT_ATOMS: atom_id res chain seq x y z
N GLN A 1 -20.39 2.78 0.55
CA GLN A 1 -20.13 1.43 0.00
C GLN A 1 -19.75 0.39 1.06
N ILE A 2 -18.74 0.57 1.93
CA ILE A 2 -18.37 -0.47 2.93
C ILE A 2 -19.53 -0.92 3.83
N ARG A 3 -20.31 0.02 4.39
CA ARG A 3 -21.50 -0.32 5.20
C ARG A 3 -22.53 -1.14 4.42
N PHE A 4 -22.74 -0.80 3.14
CA PHE A 4 -23.64 -1.53 2.25
C PHE A 4 -23.14 -2.96 2.00
N ILE A 5 -21.85 -3.13 1.69
CA ILE A 5 -21.23 -4.45 1.50
C ILE A 5 -21.43 -5.30 2.76
N LYS A 6 -21.12 -4.76 3.94
CA LYS A 6 -21.31 -5.47 5.22
C LYS A 6 -22.77 -5.86 5.44
N LYS A 7 -23.72 -4.95 5.17
CA LYS A 7 -25.15 -5.24 5.27
C LYS A 7 -25.53 -6.39 4.33
N LYS A 8 -25.14 -6.33 3.07
CA LYS A 8 -25.45 -7.36 2.07
C LYS A 8 -24.88 -8.73 2.46
N LEU A 9 -23.61 -8.79 2.83
CA LEU A 9 -22.97 -10.04 3.24
C LEU A 9 -23.64 -10.70 4.46
N ASN A 10 -24.22 -9.93 5.37
CA ASN A 10 -24.96 -10.47 6.51
C ASN A 10 -26.35 -11.03 6.14
N HIS A 11 -26.90 -10.66 4.98
CA HIS A 11 -28.20 -11.16 4.52
C HIS A 11 -28.08 -12.43 3.67
N PHE A 12 -26.92 -12.67 3.04
CA PHE A 12 -26.70 -13.86 2.23
C PHE A 12 -26.29 -15.06 3.10
N PRO A 13 -26.86 -16.24 2.86
CA PRO A 13 -26.32 -17.49 3.38
C PRO A 13 -24.86 -17.67 2.94
N ARG A 14 -24.02 -18.24 3.82
CA ARG A 14 -22.58 -18.38 3.54
C ARG A 14 -22.26 -19.17 2.26
N HIS A 15 -23.12 -20.12 1.89
CA HIS A 15 -22.94 -20.96 0.71
C HIS A 15 -23.28 -20.25 -0.62
N GLU A 16 -23.92 -19.08 -0.55
CA GLU A 16 -24.23 -18.27 -1.74
C GLU A 16 -23.17 -17.20 -2.02
N ILE A 17 -22.26 -16.96 -1.08
CA ILE A 17 -21.23 -15.94 -1.23
C ILE A 17 -20.20 -16.43 -2.26
N PRO A 18 -19.90 -15.66 -3.32
CA PRO A 18 -18.88 -16.02 -4.30
C PRO A 18 -17.54 -16.32 -3.64
N VAL A 19 -16.92 -17.42 -4.05
CA VAL A 19 -15.61 -17.86 -3.55
C VAL A 19 -14.58 -17.71 -4.66
N ILE A 20 -13.37 -17.31 -4.29
CA ILE A 20 -12.19 -17.29 -5.16
C ILE A 20 -11.14 -18.21 -4.56
N ASP A 21 -10.46 -18.99 -5.41
CA ASP A 21 -9.34 -19.81 -4.98
C ASP A 21 -8.15 -18.94 -4.56
N ALA A 22 -7.38 -19.37 -3.56
CA ALA A 22 -6.28 -18.60 -3.03
C ALA A 22 -5.15 -18.40 -4.06
N GLN A 23 -4.87 -19.39 -4.91
CA GLN A 23 -3.82 -19.29 -5.93
C GLN A 23 -4.28 -18.39 -7.08
N GLU A 24 -5.56 -18.46 -7.44
CA GLU A 24 -6.18 -17.56 -8.43
C GLU A 24 -6.21 -16.10 -7.94
N ALA A 25 -6.48 -15.86 -6.66
CA ALA A 25 -6.39 -14.51 -6.10
C ALA A 25 -4.96 -13.92 -6.16
N LEU A 26 -3.94 -14.78 -6.19
CA LEU A 26 -2.52 -14.40 -6.14
C LEU A 26 -1.82 -14.43 -7.52
N SER A 27 -2.48 -14.89 -8.58
CA SER A 27 -1.86 -15.16 -9.89
C SER A 27 -1.45 -13.92 -10.68
N LEU A 28 -1.90 -12.72 -10.27
CA LEU A 28 -1.59 -11.44 -10.93
C LEU A 28 -1.92 -11.39 -12.44
N ASP A 29 -2.87 -12.20 -12.89
CA ASP A 29 -3.34 -12.30 -14.29
C ASP A 29 -4.65 -11.54 -14.55
N GLY A 30 -5.22 -10.93 -13.52
CA GLY A 30 -6.51 -10.23 -13.58
C GLY A 30 -7.70 -11.01 -13.03
N SER A 31 -7.55 -12.28 -12.63
CA SER A 31 -8.65 -13.07 -12.05
C SER A 31 -9.30 -12.39 -10.84
N LEU A 32 -8.51 -11.80 -9.94
CA LEU A 32 -9.06 -11.04 -8.81
C LEU A 32 -9.92 -9.85 -9.24
N ALA A 33 -9.52 -9.15 -10.30
CA ALA A 33 -10.29 -8.02 -10.83
C ALA A 33 -11.63 -8.49 -11.45
N ILE A 34 -11.61 -9.62 -12.17
CA ILE A 34 -12.81 -10.26 -12.72
C ILE A 34 -13.74 -10.69 -11.59
N PHE A 35 -13.21 -11.35 -10.56
CA PHE A 35 -13.96 -11.74 -9.37
C PHE A 35 -14.64 -10.53 -8.70
N LEU A 36 -13.91 -9.43 -8.47
CA LEU A 36 -14.49 -8.24 -7.84
C LEU A 36 -15.57 -7.58 -8.71
N LYS A 37 -15.45 -7.63 -10.02
CA LYS A 37 -16.50 -7.17 -10.95
C LYS A 37 -17.75 -8.06 -10.86
N SER A 38 -17.58 -9.37 -10.77
CA SER A 38 -18.71 -10.29 -10.54
C SER A 38 -19.33 -10.10 -9.16
N PHE A 39 -18.49 -9.88 -8.14
CA PHE A 39 -18.92 -9.65 -6.76
C PHE A 39 -19.71 -8.34 -6.61
N SER A 40 -19.33 -7.27 -7.31
CA SER A 40 -20.08 -6.00 -7.27
C SER A 40 -21.49 -6.14 -7.86
N VAL A 41 -21.64 -6.95 -8.91
CA VAL A 41 -22.94 -7.31 -9.49
C VAL A 41 -23.74 -8.16 -8.51
N PHE A 42 -23.12 -9.18 -7.91
CA PHE A 42 -23.75 -10.07 -6.92
C PHE A 42 -24.34 -9.32 -5.73
N ILE A 43 -23.60 -8.40 -5.11
CA ILE A 43 -24.10 -7.61 -3.98
C ILE A 43 -25.14 -6.54 -4.38
N GLY A 44 -25.36 -6.36 -5.69
CA GLY A 44 -26.31 -5.40 -6.25
C GLY A 44 -25.85 -3.95 -6.14
N LEU A 45 -24.55 -3.68 -6.31
CA LEU A 45 -23.98 -2.34 -6.19
C LEU A 45 -24.65 -1.33 -7.16
N GLU A 46 -24.96 -1.77 -8.38
CA GLU A 46 -25.62 -0.95 -9.41
C GLU A 46 -26.99 -0.43 -8.95
N LYS A 47 -27.76 -1.26 -8.24
CA LYS A 47 -29.10 -0.89 -7.77
C LYS A 47 -29.05 0.20 -6.69
N GLU A 48 -27.99 0.22 -5.89
CA GLU A 48 -27.84 1.16 -4.77
C GLU A 48 -27.16 2.46 -5.19
N TYR A 49 -26.12 2.37 -6.03
CA TYR A 49 -25.23 3.50 -6.34
C TYR A 49 -25.24 3.90 -7.82
N GLY A 50 -26.05 3.27 -8.66
CA GLY A 50 -26.08 3.54 -10.11
C GLY A 50 -24.81 3.14 -10.85
N SER A 51 -23.90 2.41 -10.20
CA SER A 51 -22.62 1.99 -10.76
C SER A 51 -22.31 0.55 -10.38
N LYS A 52 -21.75 -0.20 -11.33
CA LYS A 52 -21.24 -1.56 -11.13
C LYS A 52 -19.85 -1.57 -10.49
N GLU A 53 -19.25 -0.40 -10.25
CA GLU A 53 -17.86 -0.31 -9.82
C GLU A 53 -17.74 0.16 -8.37
N PHE A 54 -16.87 -0.52 -7.63
CA PHE A 54 -16.43 -0.03 -6.33
C PHE A 54 -15.65 1.27 -6.52
N LEU A 55 -15.79 2.19 -5.57
CA LEU A 55 -14.90 3.33 -5.45
C LEU A 55 -13.44 2.85 -5.39
N PRO A 56 -12.47 3.56 -5.99
CA PRO A 56 -11.09 3.10 -6.06
C PRO A 56 -10.48 2.70 -4.71
N SER A 57 -10.77 3.46 -3.65
CA SER A 57 -10.32 3.14 -2.29
C SER A 57 -10.94 1.88 -1.71
N VAL A 58 -12.24 1.63 -2.00
CA VAL A 58 -12.95 0.41 -1.58
C VAL A 58 -12.42 -0.79 -2.34
N ARG A 59 -12.23 -0.66 -3.66
CA ARG A 59 -11.65 -1.69 -4.51
C ARG A 59 -10.27 -2.10 -4.01
N SER A 60 -9.37 -1.13 -3.84
CA SER A 60 -8.01 -1.38 -3.35
C SER A 60 -8.01 -2.04 -1.98
N GLY A 61 -8.88 -1.60 -1.05
CA GLY A 61 -9.03 -2.25 0.26
C GLY A 61 -9.50 -3.71 0.17
N LEU A 62 -10.45 -4.01 -0.72
CA LEU A 62 -10.92 -5.38 -0.96
C LEU A 62 -9.82 -6.24 -1.60
N GLU A 63 -9.15 -5.74 -2.64
CA GLU A 63 -8.03 -6.41 -3.30
C GLU A 63 -6.95 -6.78 -2.29
N MET A 64 -6.49 -5.81 -1.48
CA MET A 64 -5.47 -6.02 -0.46
C MET A 64 -5.91 -7.02 0.63
N SER A 65 -7.18 -6.97 1.04
CA SER A 65 -7.71 -7.89 2.04
C SER A 65 -7.75 -9.33 1.50
N ILE A 66 -8.21 -9.50 0.25
CA ILE A 66 -8.32 -10.82 -0.38
C ILE A 66 -6.93 -11.42 -0.61
N ILE A 67 -5.97 -10.67 -1.17
CA ILE A 67 -4.60 -11.19 -1.38
C ILE A 67 -3.91 -11.50 -0.04
N SER A 68 -4.17 -10.72 1.01
CA SER A 68 -3.64 -10.98 2.36
C SER A 68 -4.19 -12.29 2.92
N LEU A 69 -5.51 -12.49 2.85
CA LEU A 69 -6.16 -13.73 3.26
C LEU A 69 -5.71 -14.94 2.44
N ALA A 70 -5.58 -14.79 1.12
CA ALA A 70 -5.07 -15.83 0.23
C ALA A 70 -3.64 -16.23 0.59
N SER A 71 -2.77 -15.25 0.87
CA SER A 71 -1.40 -15.48 1.34
C SER A 71 -1.36 -16.25 2.66
N MET A 72 -2.23 -15.91 3.60
CA MET A 72 -2.37 -16.63 4.88
C MET A 72 -2.89 -18.06 4.65
N ALA A 73 -3.85 -18.26 3.74
CA ALA A 73 -4.40 -19.57 3.41
C ALA A 73 -3.33 -20.52 2.86
N ILE A 74 -2.39 -20.01 2.05
CA ILE A 74 -1.25 -20.79 1.54
C ILE A 74 -0.03 -20.80 2.48
N LYS A 75 -0.15 -20.20 3.68
CA LYS A 75 0.87 -20.15 4.73
C LYS A 75 2.21 -19.55 4.27
N ARG A 76 2.17 -18.47 3.48
CA ARG A 76 3.37 -17.75 3.04
C ARG A 76 3.26 -16.25 3.31
N PRO A 77 4.37 -15.53 3.51
CA PRO A 77 4.38 -14.07 3.50
C PRO A 77 3.93 -13.53 2.14
N LEU A 78 3.15 -12.44 2.13
CA LEU A 78 2.54 -11.89 0.91
C LEU A 78 3.53 -11.65 -0.24
N PRO A 79 4.74 -11.08 -0.03
CA PRO A 79 5.69 -10.93 -1.11
C PRO A 79 6.06 -12.26 -1.77
N GLN A 80 6.31 -13.29 -0.95
CA GLN A 80 6.69 -14.63 -1.42
C GLN A 80 5.53 -15.33 -2.12
N ALA A 81 4.31 -15.20 -1.56
CA ALA A 81 3.09 -15.74 -2.14
C ALA A 81 2.86 -15.18 -3.57
N LEU A 82 2.94 -13.86 -3.73
CA LEU A 82 2.80 -13.21 -5.02
C LEU A 82 3.90 -13.65 -6.01
N ALA A 83 5.15 -13.68 -5.57
CA ALA A 83 6.26 -14.08 -6.44
C ALA A 83 6.11 -15.50 -6.99
N GLN A 84 5.53 -16.42 -6.22
CA GLN A 84 5.37 -17.81 -6.62
C GLN A 84 4.18 -18.04 -7.54
N SER A 85 3.06 -17.38 -7.24
CA SER A 85 1.84 -17.46 -8.03
C SER A 85 1.90 -16.62 -9.31
N ALA A 86 2.81 -15.64 -9.38
CA ALA A 86 2.94 -14.79 -10.56
C ALA A 86 3.35 -15.58 -11.82
N PRO A 87 2.95 -15.12 -13.02
CA PRO A 87 3.29 -15.77 -14.27
C PRO A 87 4.81 -15.86 -14.44
N LYS A 88 5.31 -16.92 -15.11
CA LYS A 88 6.76 -17.16 -15.30
C LYS A 88 7.50 -16.01 -15.98
N VAL A 89 6.78 -15.12 -16.66
CA VAL A 89 7.31 -13.93 -17.37
C VAL A 89 7.50 -12.71 -16.46
N SER A 90 7.09 -12.79 -15.19
CA SER A 90 7.18 -11.66 -14.26
C SER A 90 8.60 -11.52 -13.69
N SER A 91 9.19 -10.32 -13.85
CA SER A 91 10.46 -9.93 -13.23
C SER A 91 10.44 -10.01 -11.69
N ALA A 92 9.24 -10.11 -11.10
CA ALA A 92 8.99 -10.27 -9.66
C ALA A 92 9.62 -11.53 -9.05
N LYS A 93 9.86 -12.60 -9.84
CA LYS A 93 10.47 -13.84 -9.32
C LYS A 93 11.92 -13.68 -8.87
N LYS A 94 12.64 -12.68 -9.39
CA LYS A 94 14.11 -12.61 -9.25
C LYS A 94 14.62 -12.09 -7.90
N ASN A 95 13.80 -11.38 -7.11
CA ASN A 95 14.31 -10.58 -5.98
C ASN A 95 13.66 -10.89 -4.60
N VAL A 96 12.68 -11.79 -4.52
CA VAL A 96 11.86 -11.95 -3.31
C VAL A 96 12.40 -13.00 -2.32
N SER A 97 13.37 -13.83 -2.74
CA SER A 97 13.91 -14.92 -1.90
C SER A 97 14.69 -14.45 -0.66
N ASN A 98 15.17 -13.21 -0.63
CA ASN A 98 16.17 -12.77 0.36
C ASN A 98 15.69 -11.66 1.30
N GLY A 99 14.38 -11.35 1.34
CA GLY A 99 13.86 -10.35 2.29
C GLY A 99 14.48 -8.96 2.12
N TYR A 100 14.93 -8.60 0.91
CA TYR A 100 15.50 -7.29 0.64
C TYR A 100 14.45 -6.22 0.96
N LEU A 101 14.78 -5.38 1.95
CA LEU A 101 14.01 -4.19 2.24
C LEU A 101 14.12 -3.25 1.04
N LEU A 102 12.97 -2.82 0.52
CA LEU A 102 12.96 -1.76 -0.49
C LEU A 102 13.53 -0.48 0.15
N PRO A 103 14.41 0.26 -0.56
CA PRO A 103 14.88 1.54 -0.07
C PRO A 103 13.67 2.45 0.15
N LEU A 104 13.55 2.99 1.37
CA LEU A 104 12.50 3.93 1.73
C LEU A 104 13.00 5.35 1.53
N ASN A 105 12.11 6.23 1.09
CA ASN A 105 12.40 7.65 0.96
C ASN A 105 11.88 8.38 2.21
N GLY A 106 12.66 9.30 2.75
CA GLY A 106 12.16 10.22 3.78
C GLY A 106 11.17 11.21 3.19
N LEU A 107 10.31 11.79 4.02
CA LEU A 107 9.32 12.80 3.63
C LEU A 107 9.46 14.03 4.52
N ILE A 108 9.57 15.21 3.91
CA ILE A 108 9.59 16.50 4.59
C ILE A 108 8.31 17.28 4.23
N THR A 109 7.66 17.83 5.27
CA THR A 109 6.41 18.59 5.17
C THR A 109 6.50 19.90 5.97
N LYS A 110 5.63 20.87 5.69
CA LYS A 110 5.53 22.15 6.42
C LYS A 110 5.53 21.95 7.94
N GLY A 111 6.32 22.75 8.67
CA GLY A 111 6.34 22.75 10.13
C GLY A 111 6.99 21.52 10.76
N SER A 112 7.71 20.70 9.97
CA SER A 112 8.57 19.66 10.54
C SER A 112 9.85 20.26 11.11
N ASP A 113 9.73 21.14 12.10
CA ASP A 113 10.85 21.74 12.86
C ASP A 113 11.60 20.70 13.73
N LYS A 114 11.22 19.42 13.60
CA LYS A 114 11.68 18.30 14.45
C LYS A 114 12.52 17.25 13.73
N PHE A 115 12.94 17.49 12.48
CA PHE A 115 14.03 16.68 11.92
C PHE A 115 15.35 17.40 12.18
N PRO A 116 16.35 16.71 12.74
CA PRO A 116 17.60 17.37 13.09
C PRO A 116 18.23 17.89 11.81
N HIS A 117 18.49 19.19 11.77
CA HIS A 117 19.41 19.93 10.91
C HIS A 117 20.88 19.43 10.99
N LYS A 118 21.08 18.14 11.27
CA LYS A 118 22.38 17.51 11.40
C LYS A 118 22.36 16.18 10.70
N SER A 119 22.58 16.28 9.40
CA SER A 119 23.44 15.40 8.62
C SER A 119 23.13 13.90 8.70
N VAL A 120 22.85 13.39 7.51
CA VAL A 120 22.92 12.01 7.03
C VAL A 120 24.27 11.29 7.34
N THR A 121 25.18 11.87 8.12
CA THR A 121 26.51 11.31 8.44
C THR A 121 26.96 11.37 9.92
N SER A 122 26.18 11.95 10.84
CA SER A 122 26.64 12.05 12.24
C SER A 122 26.16 10.89 13.11
N ARG A 123 26.99 9.84 13.23
CA ARG A 123 26.96 8.89 14.35
C ARG A 123 27.25 9.63 15.68
N LYS A 124 26.26 10.32 16.26
CA LYS A 124 26.27 10.64 17.69
C LYS A 124 24.88 10.44 18.25
N ARG A 125 24.70 9.29 18.92
CA ARG A 125 23.58 9.02 19.82
C ARG A 125 23.52 10.17 20.84
N ARG A 126 22.42 10.91 20.88
CA ARG A 126 21.98 11.55 22.11
C ARG A 126 21.04 10.55 22.78
N GLU A 127 21.37 10.16 24.00
CA GLU A 127 20.69 9.11 24.76
C GLU A 127 19.37 9.55 25.42
N ASP A 128 18.92 10.79 25.23
CA ASP A 128 17.84 11.37 26.06
C ASP A 128 16.47 11.58 25.38
N ASP A 129 16.29 11.22 24.11
CA ASP A 129 14.95 11.13 23.51
C ASP A 129 14.92 9.93 22.58
N GLY A 130 14.06 8.94 22.85
CA GLY A 130 14.01 7.62 22.21
C GLY A 130 13.68 7.58 20.70
N GLY A 131 13.95 8.64 19.96
CA GLY A 131 13.85 8.70 18.50
C GLY A 131 15.09 8.13 17.83
N ALA A 132 14.98 6.93 17.26
CA ALA A 132 15.99 6.44 16.34
C ALA A 132 16.09 7.40 15.13
N TYR A 133 17.26 7.99 14.92
CA TYR A 133 17.52 8.79 13.72
C TYR A 133 17.68 7.85 12.52
N PHE A 134 16.63 7.78 11.69
CA PHE A 134 16.65 7.03 10.44
C PHE A 134 17.30 7.88 9.34
N SER A 135 18.38 7.36 8.74
CA SER A 135 18.98 7.94 7.53
C SER A 135 18.28 7.35 6.31
N PHE A 136 17.81 8.20 5.40
CA PHE A 136 17.13 7.79 4.17
C PHE A 136 18.03 8.07 2.95
N PRO A 137 18.12 7.14 1.98
CA PRO A 137 18.92 7.33 0.77
C PRO A 137 18.37 8.40 -0.17
N SER A 138 17.10 8.78 -0.03
CA SER A 138 16.52 9.91 -0.75
C SER A 138 15.39 10.58 0.04
N MET A 139 15.10 11.84 -0.29
CA MET A 139 14.11 12.66 0.40
C MET A 139 13.06 13.18 -0.59
N LYS A 140 11.78 13.04 -0.22
CA LYS A 140 10.64 13.69 -0.89
C LYS A 140 10.30 14.97 -0.13
N ILE A 141 10.25 16.09 -0.84
CA ILE A 141 9.89 17.40 -0.28
C ILE A 141 8.50 17.75 -0.81
N LYS A 142 7.54 18.02 0.09
CA LYS A 142 6.22 18.49 -0.31
C LYS A 142 6.27 20.01 -0.53
N ILE A 143 6.09 20.42 -1.78
CA ILE A 143 6.05 21.82 -2.21
C ILE A 143 4.61 22.31 -2.47
N GLY A 144 4.45 23.62 -2.74
CA GLY A 144 3.16 24.25 -3.00
C GLY A 144 2.66 25.04 -1.80
N HIS A 145 3.56 25.76 -1.15
CA HIS A 145 3.25 26.62 -0.01
C HIS A 145 2.67 27.96 -0.47
N ASP A 146 1.98 28.65 0.44
CA ASP A 146 1.36 29.96 0.18
C ASP A 146 2.39 31.00 -0.31
N GLN A 147 3.65 30.86 0.13
CA GLN A 147 4.78 31.69 -0.29
C GLN A 147 5.85 30.84 -0.99
N PRO A 148 6.22 31.14 -2.24
CA PRO A 148 7.28 30.42 -2.96
C PRO A 148 8.64 30.43 -2.26
N MET A 149 8.91 31.42 -1.42
CA MET A 149 10.16 31.54 -0.68
C MET A 149 10.32 30.46 0.40
N ASP A 150 9.20 29.98 0.96
CA ASP A 150 9.19 28.90 1.94
C ASP A 150 9.59 27.57 1.28
N ASP A 151 9.07 27.32 0.07
CA ASP A 151 9.44 26.18 -0.76
C ASP A 151 10.94 26.20 -1.10
N ALA A 152 11.46 27.36 -1.55
CA ALA A 152 12.87 27.52 -1.88
C ALA A 152 13.78 27.29 -0.65
N SER A 153 13.37 27.80 0.51
CA SER A 153 14.13 27.64 1.76
C SER A 153 14.16 26.19 2.23
N LEU A 154 13.03 25.48 2.10
CA LEU A 154 12.90 24.06 2.45
C LEU A 154 13.72 23.16 1.51
N VAL A 155 13.72 23.45 0.21
CA VAL A 155 14.55 22.71 -0.75
C VAL A 155 16.03 22.98 -0.48
N ARG A 156 16.39 24.24 -0.20
CA ARG A 156 17.76 24.64 0.11
C ARG A 156 18.32 23.94 1.35
N SER A 157 17.55 23.83 2.43
CA SER A 157 18.02 23.17 3.65
C SER A 157 18.32 21.68 3.43
N VAL A 158 17.61 21.02 2.53
CA VAL A 158 17.85 19.60 2.20
C VAL A 158 19.05 19.41 1.28
N ILE A 159 19.31 20.33 0.36
CA ILE A 159 20.40 20.22 -0.62
C ILE A 159 21.75 20.66 -0.03
N ILE A 160 21.77 21.72 0.77
CA ILE A 160 23.03 22.31 1.28
C ILE A 160 23.56 21.57 2.53
N GLU A 161 22.69 20.89 3.28
CA GLU A 161 23.08 20.12 4.48
C GLU A 161 23.19 18.60 4.26
N GLY A 162 22.97 18.13 3.01
CA GLY A 162 23.18 16.74 2.59
C GLY A 162 24.58 16.51 2.05
#